data_AF-A0A9E6AW93-F1
#
_entry.id   AF-A0A9E6AW93-F1
#
_cell.length_a   1.000
_cell.length_b   1.000
_cell.length_c   1.000
_cell.angle_alpha   90.00
_cell.angle_beta   90.00
_cell.angle_gamma   90.00
#
_symmetry.space_group_name_H-M   'P 1'
#
loop_
_entity.id
_entity.type
_entity.pdbx_description
1 polymer ?
#
loop_
_entity_poly.entity_id
_entity_poly.type
_entity_poly.pdbx_seq_one_letter_code
_entity_poly.pdbx_strand_id
1 'polypeptide(L)'
;MKHGVLKAAAIAVLCLFINQTLATEKTTYKHNDNGFNASVEAPNTSNKIQTGRSLGGKIRKGPGIQHMQIGSSFFDNPIKIIANTGILFNGYNWFEIIYAGNIKGYQWGGIMCSDNTKINGIFQKCAQRENSLNPSASAYMAFAIAHDGTFGHAVAKTKKQAESLAMQYCRSSSCKIKHVTTAKCHAYAMANNNSQWFGASNTKMAASNFAMGYCMNGGNACRLEYSQCH
;
A
#
# COMPACT_ATOMS: atom_id res chain seq x y z
N MET A 1 -8.35 62.60 44.88
CA MET A 1 -9.65 63.25 45.08
C MET A 1 -10.75 62.37 44.48
N LYS A 2 -11.77 62.07 45.30
CA LYS A 2 -13.18 61.71 45.01
C LYS A 2 -13.47 60.42 44.22
N HIS A 3 -14.02 59.38 44.88
CA HIS A 3 -15.48 59.06 45.06
C HIS A 3 -16.14 58.74 43.71
N GLY A 4 -16.87 57.65 43.47
CA GLY A 4 -17.88 56.90 44.23
C GLY A 4 -18.90 56.40 43.18
N VAL A 5 -19.21 55.11 43.04
CA VAL A 5 -20.28 54.35 43.73
C VAL A 5 -21.70 54.60 43.17
N LEU A 6 -22.20 53.59 42.44
CA LEU A 6 -23.53 52.92 42.53
C LEU A 6 -24.88 53.62 42.26
N LYS A 7 -25.71 53.00 41.40
CA LYS A 7 -27.06 52.37 41.63
C LYS A 7 -27.84 52.29 40.30
N ALA A 8 -28.30 51.12 39.82
CA ALA A 8 -29.49 50.33 40.22
C ALA A 8 -30.82 51.11 39.97
N ALA A 9 -31.90 50.61 39.37
CA ALA A 9 -32.44 49.24 39.32
C ALA A 9 -33.61 49.09 38.30
N ALA A 10 -33.90 47.82 37.97
CA ALA A 10 -35.20 47.15 37.78
C ALA A 10 -36.16 47.65 36.65
N ILE A 11 -36.84 46.77 35.90
CA ILE A 11 -37.96 45.91 36.34
C ILE A 11 -38.10 44.67 35.43
N ALA A 12 -38.47 43.55 36.06
CA ALA A 12 -38.74 42.22 35.52
C ALA A 12 -40.15 42.08 34.90
N VAL A 13 -40.43 40.95 34.22
CA VAL A 13 -41.54 40.00 34.52
C VAL A 13 -41.58 38.84 33.50
N LEU A 14 -41.40 37.63 34.06
CA LEU A 14 -41.95 36.29 33.78
C LEU A 14 -42.04 35.69 32.36
N CYS A 15 -41.42 34.51 32.19
CA CYS A 15 -42.07 33.17 32.20
C CYS A 15 -40.99 32.10 31.85
N LEU A 16 -40.44 31.35 32.81
CA LEU A 16 -40.87 30.04 33.33
C LEU A 16 -40.81 28.87 32.31
N PHE A 17 -39.89 27.93 32.60
CA PHE A 17 -39.73 26.54 32.10
C PHE A 17 -39.30 26.40 30.62
N ILE A 18 -38.42 25.48 30.20
CA ILE A 18 -38.38 24.03 30.43
C ILE A 18 -36.94 23.51 30.14
N ASN A 19 -36.33 22.83 31.11
CA ASN A 19 -35.35 21.75 30.87
C ASN A 19 -36.14 20.54 30.37
N GLN A 20 -35.72 19.87 29.28
CA GLN A 20 -35.70 18.40 29.11
C GLN A 20 -35.63 17.94 27.64
N THR A 21 -34.72 16.98 27.41
CA THR A 21 -34.92 15.73 26.66
C THR A 21 -35.46 15.80 25.23
N LEU A 22 -34.62 15.48 24.24
CA LEU A 22 -35.08 14.95 22.96
C LEU A 22 -34.78 13.46 22.90
N ALA A 23 -35.82 12.70 23.21
CA ALA A 23 -35.98 11.30 22.90
C ALA A 23 -36.29 11.13 21.39
N THR A 24 -35.93 9.95 20.91
CA THR A 24 -36.24 9.34 19.62
C THR A 24 -37.67 9.59 19.11
N GLU A 25 -37.80 10.13 17.90
CA GLU A 25 -39.04 10.05 17.12
C GLU A 25 -39.09 8.74 16.32
N LYS A 26 -40.07 7.91 16.67
CA LYS A 26 -40.65 6.90 15.79
C LYS A 26 -41.60 7.60 14.82
N THR A 27 -41.33 7.52 13.52
CA THR A 27 -42.37 7.71 12.50
C THR A 27 -43.00 6.35 12.19
N THR A 28 -44.30 6.30 12.44
CA THR A 28 -45.25 5.25 12.13
C THR A 28 -45.48 5.14 10.62
N TYR A 29 -45.48 3.92 10.08
CA TYR A 29 -46.22 3.58 8.85
C TYR A 29 -46.86 2.21 9.03
N LYS A 30 -48.18 2.12 8.80
CA LYS A 30 -48.96 0.88 8.84
C LYS A 30 -49.27 0.37 7.42
N HIS A 31 -49.03 -0.94 7.25
CA HIS A 31 -49.55 -1.95 6.33
C HIS A 31 -49.64 -1.72 4.81
N ASN A 32 -49.04 -2.65 4.06
CA ASN A 32 -49.84 -3.58 3.26
C ASN A 32 -49.10 -4.91 3.05
N ASP A 33 -49.74 -6.00 3.45
CA ASP A 33 -49.25 -7.36 3.26
C ASP A 33 -49.60 -7.80 1.84
N ASN A 34 -48.61 -8.00 0.99
CA ASN A 34 -48.68 -8.87 -0.18
C ASN A 34 -47.25 -9.34 -0.50
N GLY A 35 -47.03 -10.65 -0.39
CA GLY A 35 -45.72 -11.28 -0.41
C GLY A 35 -44.93 -11.02 -1.69
N PHE A 36 -43.70 -10.55 -1.50
CA PHE A 36 -42.58 -10.86 -2.38
C PHE A 36 -41.31 -10.90 -1.53
N ASN A 37 -40.62 -12.04 -1.60
CA ASN A 37 -39.45 -12.35 -0.79
C ASN A 37 -38.27 -11.50 -1.26
N ALA A 38 -38.07 -10.33 -0.64
CA ALA A 38 -36.89 -9.50 -0.83
C ALA A 38 -36.25 -9.27 0.53
N SER A 39 -35.37 -10.19 0.93
CA SER A 39 -34.37 -9.94 1.94
C SER A 39 -33.53 -8.74 1.49
N VAL A 40 -33.85 -7.57 2.01
CA VAL A 40 -32.97 -6.40 1.92
C VAL A 40 -31.75 -6.75 2.78
N GLU A 41 -30.70 -7.26 2.13
CA GLU A 41 -29.39 -7.42 2.75
C GLU A 41 -28.92 -6.05 3.24
N ALA A 42 -28.90 -5.88 4.56
CA ALA A 42 -28.11 -4.85 5.19
C ALA A 42 -26.64 -5.00 4.73
N PRO A 43 -25.89 -3.92 4.48
CA PRO A 43 -24.47 -4.03 4.14
C PRO A 43 -23.74 -4.74 5.28
N ASN A 44 -23.27 -5.95 4.98
CA ASN A 44 -22.58 -6.85 5.89
C ASN A 44 -21.19 -6.28 6.25
N THR A 45 -21.13 -5.37 7.22
CA THR A 45 -19.88 -4.88 7.81
C THR A 45 -19.41 -5.81 8.92
N SER A 46 -19.05 -7.04 8.58
CA SER A 46 -18.03 -7.71 9.38
C SER A 46 -16.68 -7.15 8.96
N ASN A 47 -16.16 -6.20 9.74
CA ASN A 47 -14.86 -5.57 9.54
C ASN A 47 -13.74 -6.57 9.89
N LYS A 48 -13.72 -7.71 9.19
CA LYS A 48 -12.77 -8.79 9.42
C LYS A 48 -11.42 -8.35 8.88
N ILE A 49 -10.45 -8.18 9.78
CA ILE A 49 -9.05 -7.99 9.40
C ILE A 49 -8.64 -9.18 8.53
N GLN A 50 -8.19 -8.90 7.32
CA GLN A 50 -7.74 -9.92 6.37
C GLN A 50 -6.21 -9.99 6.38
N THR A 51 -5.66 -11.17 6.12
CA THR A 51 -4.22 -11.31 5.88
C THR A 51 -3.92 -11.13 4.40
N GLY A 52 -2.72 -10.62 4.12
CA GLY A 52 -2.27 -10.41 2.77
C GLY A 52 -0.79 -10.11 2.70
N ARG A 53 -0.36 -9.68 1.51
CA ARG A 53 1.03 -9.33 1.23
C ARG A 53 1.13 -7.99 0.54
N SER A 54 2.14 -7.24 0.93
CA SER A 54 2.65 -6.13 0.14
C SER A 54 3.49 -6.67 -1.01
N LEU A 55 3.27 -6.16 -2.22
CA LEU A 55 4.09 -6.44 -3.41
C LEU A 55 5.19 -5.40 -3.60
N GLY A 56 5.40 -4.52 -2.61
CA GLY A 56 6.44 -3.51 -2.60
C GLY A 56 5.92 -2.11 -2.30
N GLY A 57 6.79 -1.12 -2.43
CA GLY A 57 6.40 0.30 -2.46
C GLY A 57 6.33 0.99 -1.10
N LYS A 58 5.70 2.16 -1.10
CA LYS A 58 5.71 3.11 0.03
C LYS A 58 4.52 2.88 0.95
N ILE A 59 4.77 2.92 2.25
CA ILE A 59 3.74 3.03 3.27
C ILE A 59 3.58 4.49 3.67
N ARG A 60 2.34 4.97 3.75
CA ARG A 60 2.04 6.39 3.96
C ARG A 60 1.21 6.63 5.21
N LYS A 61 1.29 7.86 5.73
CA LYS A 61 0.52 8.31 6.90
C LYS A 61 -0.98 8.47 6.62
N GLY A 62 -1.37 8.55 5.35
CA GLY A 62 -2.76 8.66 4.92
C GLY A 62 -2.99 8.07 3.52
N PRO A 63 -4.25 7.89 3.11
CA PRO A 63 -4.63 7.27 1.85
C PRO A 63 -4.46 8.22 0.66
N GLY A 64 -3.25 8.25 0.10
CA GLY A 64 -2.93 9.08 -1.06
C GLY A 64 -1.46 9.39 -1.21
N ILE A 65 -1.04 9.73 -2.44
CA ILE A 65 0.37 10.02 -2.74
C ILE A 65 0.89 11.31 -2.11
N GLN A 66 -0.01 12.22 -1.74
CA GLN A 66 0.28 13.49 -1.06
C GLN A 66 0.67 13.32 0.40
N HIS A 67 0.36 12.17 1.02
CA HIS A 67 0.67 11.93 2.42
C HIS A 67 2.13 11.49 2.60
N MET A 68 2.74 11.94 3.69
CA MET A 68 4.12 11.59 4.08
C MET A 68 4.35 10.08 4.04
N GLN A 69 5.49 9.67 3.48
CA GLN A 69 5.98 8.30 3.55
C GLN A 69 6.49 8.02 4.97
N ILE A 70 5.95 6.98 5.61
CA ILE A 70 6.32 6.56 6.98
C ILE A 70 7.07 5.23 6.98
N GLY A 71 7.24 4.63 5.79
CA GLY A 71 8.00 3.42 5.61
C GLY A 71 8.00 2.98 4.16
N SER A 72 8.68 1.88 3.92
CA SER A 72 8.64 1.14 2.68
C SER A 72 8.38 -0.33 3.02
N SER A 73 7.76 -1.04 2.10
CA SER A 73 7.55 -2.47 2.22
C SER A 73 8.19 -3.16 1.03
N PHE A 74 8.81 -4.31 1.28
CA PHE A 74 9.40 -5.16 0.25
C PHE A 74 8.33 -6.05 -0.37
N PHE A 75 8.68 -6.73 -1.46
CA PHE A 75 7.84 -7.75 -2.06
C PHE A 75 7.62 -8.91 -1.06
N ASP A 76 6.40 -9.44 -1.05
CA ASP A 76 5.93 -10.54 -0.19
C ASP A 76 5.94 -10.26 1.33
N ASN A 77 6.11 -8.99 1.73
CA ASN A 77 6.04 -8.61 3.12
C ASN A 77 4.62 -8.88 3.68
N PRO A 78 4.51 -9.61 4.81
CA PRO A 78 3.22 -9.85 5.45
C PRO A 78 2.59 -8.55 5.93
N ILE A 79 1.30 -8.39 5.66
CA ILE A 79 0.49 -7.28 6.13
C ILE A 79 -0.86 -7.80 6.65
N LYS A 80 -1.46 -7.05 7.57
CA LYS A 80 -2.88 -7.21 7.89
C LYS A 80 -3.65 -6.07 7.23
N ILE A 81 -4.65 -6.39 6.44
CA ILE A 81 -5.51 -5.43 5.75
C ILE A 81 -6.66 -5.12 6.68
N ILE A 82 -6.72 -3.87 7.14
CA ILE A 82 -7.65 -3.42 8.19
C ILE A 82 -8.92 -2.89 7.55
N ALA A 83 -8.79 -1.97 6.59
CA ALA A 83 -9.93 -1.33 5.96
C ALA A 83 -9.62 -0.91 4.52
N ASN A 84 -10.61 -1.04 3.64
CA ASN A 84 -10.62 -0.37 2.34
C ASN A 84 -11.13 1.06 2.55
N THR A 85 -10.33 2.06 2.18
CA THR A 85 -10.71 3.48 2.37
C THR A 85 -11.68 4.00 1.32
N GLY A 86 -11.89 3.26 0.22
CA GLY A 86 -12.70 3.70 -0.92
C GLY A 86 -12.01 4.73 -1.84
N ILE A 87 -10.88 5.31 -1.42
CA ILE A 87 -10.16 6.31 -2.21
C ILE A 87 -9.45 5.61 -3.38
N LEU A 88 -9.96 5.84 -4.59
CA LEU A 88 -9.45 5.26 -5.82
C LEU A 88 -8.23 6.02 -6.33
N PHE A 89 -7.20 5.29 -6.74
CA PHE A 89 -6.03 5.82 -7.43
C PHE A 89 -5.59 4.80 -8.49
N ASN A 90 -5.50 5.22 -9.76
CA ASN A 90 -5.06 4.36 -10.87
C ASN A 90 -5.76 2.98 -10.92
N GLY A 91 -7.08 2.94 -10.69
CA GLY A 91 -7.88 1.72 -10.78
C GLY A 91 -7.87 0.81 -9.53
N TYR A 92 -7.18 1.20 -8.46
CA TYR A 92 -7.15 0.46 -7.19
C TYR A 92 -7.34 1.37 -5.99
N ASN A 93 -7.87 0.85 -4.88
CA ASN A 93 -8.17 1.63 -3.70
C ASN A 93 -6.96 1.76 -2.77
N TRP A 94 -6.95 2.77 -1.91
CA TRP A 94 -6.06 2.81 -0.74
C TRP A 94 -6.63 1.99 0.42
N PHE A 95 -5.75 1.31 1.16
CA PHE A 95 -6.10 0.48 2.29
C PHE A 95 -5.34 0.91 3.54
N GLU A 96 -6.02 0.91 4.69
CA GLU A 96 -5.35 0.89 5.99
C GLU A 96 -4.80 -0.52 6.23
N ILE A 97 -3.55 -0.59 6.65
CA ILE A 97 -2.84 -1.84 6.92
C ILE A 97 -2.10 -1.78 8.26
N ILE A 98 -1.83 -2.96 8.82
CA ILE A 98 -0.75 -3.15 9.79
C ILE A 98 0.44 -3.80 9.07
N TYR A 99 1.61 -3.19 9.20
CA TYR A 99 2.88 -3.68 8.68
C TYR A 99 3.94 -3.73 9.80
N ALA A 100 5.05 -4.43 9.56
CA ALA A 100 6.12 -4.58 10.55
C ALA A 100 5.62 -5.04 11.95
N GLY A 101 4.64 -5.95 11.96
CA GLY A 101 4.05 -6.51 13.18
C GLY A 101 2.90 -5.70 13.77
N ASN A 102 3.08 -4.39 13.98
CA ASN A 102 2.11 -3.56 14.71
C ASN A 102 2.01 -2.09 14.24
N ILE A 103 2.75 -1.68 13.21
CA ILE A 103 2.71 -0.30 12.73
C ILE A 103 1.53 -0.12 11.79
N LYS A 104 0.68 0.86 12.05
CA LYS A 104 -0.43 1.24 11.17
C LYS A 104 0.03 2.21 10.09
N GLY A 105 -0.47 2.00 8.88
CA GLY A 105 -0.21 2.89 7.75
C GLY A 105 -1.17 2.63 6.60
N TYR A 106 -0.93 3.33 5.49
CA TYR A 106 -1.75 3.21 4.28
C TYR A 106 -0.91 2.75 3.11
N GLN A 107 -1.42 1.78 2.37
CA GLN A 107 -0.80 1.27 1.16
C GLN A 107 -1.82 1.18 0.03
N TRP A 108 -1.34 1.37 -1.19
CA TRP A 108 -2.16 1.35 -2.38
C TRP A 108 -2.44 -0.09 -2.82
N GLY A 109 -3.70 -0.40 -3.12
CA GLY A 109 -4.19 -1.73 -3.43
C GLY A 109 -3.58 -2.35 -4.69
N GLY A 110 -3.14 -1.53 -5.65
CA GLY A 110 -2.48 -1.98 -6.88
C GLY A 110 -1.12 -2.67 -6.65
N ILE A 111 -0.60 -2.65 -5.42
CA ILE A 111 0.62 -3.34 -4.98
C ILE A 111 0.37 -4.20 -3.75
N MET A 112 -0.84 -4.73 -3.59
CA MET A 112 -1.21 -5.60 -2.48
C MET A 112 -1.93 -6.85 -2.99
N CYS A 113 -1.81 -7.95 -2.26
CA CYS A 113 -2.70 -9.10 -2.43
C CYS A 113 -3.33 -9.52 -1.12
N SER A 114 -4.48 -10.18 -1.18
CA SER A 114 -5.20 -10.73 -0.04
C SER A 114 -5.25 -12.26 -0.11
N ASP A 115 -5.06 -12.97 1.00
CA ASP A 115 -4.80 -14.42 0.97
C ASP A 115 -6.03 -15.25 0.56
N ASN A 116 -7.15 -15.10 1.29
CA ASN A 116 -8.30 -16.01 1.17
C ASN A 116 -9.22 -15.65 0.00
N THR A 117 -9.58 -14.37 -0.09
CA THR A 117 -10.52 -13.84 -1.06
C THR A 117 -9.96 -12.55 -1.62
N LYS A 118 -10.11 -12.31 -2.93
CA LYS A 118 -9.75 -11.02 -3.50
C LYS A 118 -10.66 -9.94 -2.92
N ILE A 119 -10.06 -8.91 -2.32
CA ILE A 119 -10.80 -7.75 -1.82
C ILE A 119 -11.06 -6.78 -2.99
N ASN A 120 -12.25 -6.20 -3.07
CA ASN A 120 -12.51 -5.19 -4.10
C ASN A 120 -11.51 -4.02 -3.98
N GLY A 121 -11.00 -3.52 -5.11
CA GLY A 121 -9.98 -2.46 -5.16
C GLY A 121 -8.56 -2.91 -4.83
N ILE A 122 -8.31 -4.19 -4.51
CA ILE A 122 -6.96 -4.76 -4.38
C ILE A 122 -6.50 -5.40 -5.69
N PHE A 123 -5.19 -5.48 -5.92
CA PHE A 123 -4.61 -5.99 -7.16
C PHE A 123 -5.08 -7.43 -7.45
N GLN A 124 -4.87 -8.33 -6.49
CA GLN A 124 -5.18 -9.75 -6.68
C GLN A 124 -5.39 -10.50 -5.36
N LYS A 125 -5.89 -11.73 -5.47
CA LYS A 125 -5.73 -12.73 -4.41
C LYS A 125 -4.27 -13.20 -4.39
N CYS A 126 -3.68 -13.40 -3.22
CA CYS A 126 -2.34 -13.98 -3.15
C CYS A 126 -2.40 -15.41 -3.71
N ALA A 127 -1.45 -15.76 -4.59
CA ALA A 127 -1.35 -17.14 -5.06
C ALA A 127 -1.19 -18.05 -3.83
N GLN A 128 -2.05 -19.08 -3.74
CA GLN A 128 -2.06 -19.95 -2.57
C GLN A 128 -0.68 -20.56 -2.36
N ARG A 129 -0.13 -20.36 -1.16
CA ARG A 129 1.25 -20.71 -0.78
C ARG A 129 1.56 -22.21 -0.79
N GLU A 130 0.61 -23.08 -1.09
CA GLU A 130 0.76 -24.54 -0.94
C GLU A 130 1.34 -25.26 -2.18
N ASN A 131 1.63 -24.58 -3.30
CA ASN A 131 2.25 -25.26 -4.46
C ASN A 131 3.35 -24.47 -5.19
N SER A 132 3.89 -23.41 -4.58
CA SER A 132 4.85 -22.51 -5.24
C SER A 132 6.23 -22.43 -4.58
N LEU A 133 6.50 -23.21 -3.52
CA LEU A 133 7.89 -23.42 -3.07
C LEU A 133 8.68 -24.38 -3.97
N ASN A 134 8.09 -24.78 -5.10
CA ASN A 134 8.86 -25.20 -6.25
C ASN A 134 9.28 -23.93 -7.00
N PRO A 135 10.54 -23.48 -6.93
CA PRO A 135 11.04 -22.40 -7.78
C PRO A 135 11.04 -22.95 -9.22
N SER A 136 9.89 -22.94 -9.88
CA SER A 136 9.81 -23.30 -11.27
C SER A 136 10.60 -22.26 -12.05
N ALA A 137 11.60 -22.75 -12.77
CA ALA A 137 12.65 -22.06 -13.50
C ALA A 137 12.17 -21.15 -14.66
N SER A 138 11.09 -20.39 -14.47
CA SER A 138 10.47 -19.59 -15.54
C SER A 138 9.82 -18.28 -15.06
N ALA A 139 10.22 -17.75 -13.90
CA ALA A 139 9.86 -16.38 -13.53
C ALA A 139 10.88 -15.38 -14.12
N TYR A 140 10.38 -14.34 -14.76
CA TYR A 140 11.16 -13.21 -15.25
C TYR A 140 11.28 -12.15 -14.17
N MET A 141 12.49 -11.70 -13.89
CA MET A 141 12.78 -10.47 -13.16
C MET A 141 13.12 -9.37 -14.17
N ALA A 142 12.43 -8.25 -14.12
CA ALA A 142 12.77 -7.06 -14.90
C ALA A 142 13.20 -5.90 -13.99
N PHE A 143 14.09 -5.05 -14.49
CA PHE A 143 14.56 -3.83 -13.84
C PHE A 143 14.33 -2.64 -14.78
N ALA A 144 13.61 -1.64 -14.30
CA ALA A 144 13.43 -0.34 -14.94
C ALA A 144 14.25 0.70 -14.17
N ILE A 145 14.99 1.55 -14.87
CA ILE A 145 15.78 2.63 -14.26
C ILE A 145 15.58 3.94 -15.03
N ALA A 146 15.45 5.03 -14.28
CA ALA A 146 15.36 6.43 -14.71
C ALA A 146 16.72 7.12 -14.77
N HIS A 147 16.79 8.29 -15.42
CA HIS A 147 18.03 9.07 -15.51
C HIS A 147 18.52 9.60 -14.15
N ASP A 148 17.60 9.80 -13.20
CA ASP A 148 17.88 10.26 -11.84
C ASP A 148 18.27 9.11 -10.88
N GLY A 149 18.40 7.88 -11.38
CA GLY A 149 18.73 6.70 -10.58
C GLY A 149 17.52 6.06 -9.88
N THR A 150 16.32 6.63 -10.01
CA THR A 150 15.09 5.97 -9.56
C THR A 150 14.94 4.63 -10.29
N PHE A 151 14.64 3.56 -9.56
CA PHE A 151 14.49 2.24 -10.14
C PHE A 151 13.24 1.51 -9.65
N GLY A 152 12.75 0.60 -10.48
CA GLY A 152 11.71 -0.35 -10.15
C GLY A 152 12.09 -1.73 -10.65
N HIS A 153 11.67 -2.77 -9.95
CA HIS A 153 11.92 -4.15 -10.37
C HIS A 153 10.71 -5.03 -10.08
N ALA A 154 10.48 -6.06 -10.86
CA ALA A 154 9.36 -6.96 -10.62
C ALA A 154 9.63 -8.36 -11.14
N VAL A 155 9.11 -9.34 -10.40
CA VAL A 155 9.08 -10.75 -10.77
C VAL A 155 7.70 -11.12 -11.29
N ALA A 156 7.63 -11.74 -12.46
CA ALA A 156 6.38 -12.26 -13.01
C ALA A 156 6.60 -13.51 -13.87
N LYS A 157 5.52 -14.27 -14.12
CA LYS A 157 5.57 -15.47 -14.96
C LYS A 157 5.88 -15.18 -16.44
N THR A 158 5.63 -13.97 -16.90
CA THR A 158 5.90 -13.56 -18.28
C THR A 158 6.81 -12.34 -18.32
N LYS A 159 7.67 -12.27 -19.35
CA LYS A 159 8.56 -11.14 -19.59
C LYS A 159 7.81 -9.81 -19.63
N LYS A 160 6.73 -9.73 -20.42
CA LYS A 160 5.92 -8.51 -20.57
C LYS A 160 5.32 -8.03 -19.26
N GLN A 161 4.85 -8.95 -18.40
CA GLN A 161 4.29 -8.59 -17.10
C GLN A 161 5.39 -8.09 -16.15
N ALA A 162 6.56 -8.74 -16.14
CA ALA A 162 7.69 -8.30 -15.33
C ALA A 162 8.13 -6.88 -15.75
N GLU A 163 8.27 -6.63 -17.05
CA GLU A 163 8.63 -5.32 -17.59
C GLU A 163 7.58 -4.25 -17.23
N SER A 164 6.30 -4.54 -17.45
CA SER A 164 5.22 -3.60 -17.13
C SER A 164 5.20 -3.22 -15.65
N LEU A 165 5.37 -4.19 -14.75
CA LEU A 165 5.40 -3.94 -13.31
C LEU A 165 6.68 -3.21 -12.88
N ALA A 166 7.84 -3.55 -13.46
CA ALA A 166 9.09 -2.84 -13.18
C ALA A 166 9.00 -1.36 -13.58
N MET A 167 8.44 -1.05 -14.75
CA MET A 167 8.18 0.32 -15.20
C MET A 167 7.21 1.05 -14.28
N GLN A 168 6.12 0.37 -13.88
CA GLN A 168 5.13 0.91 -12.95
C GLN A 168 5.73 1.22 -11.56
N TYR A 169 6.70 0.44 -11.10
CA TYR A 169 7.38 0.65 -9.83
C TYR A 169 8.47 1.71 -9.90
N CYS A 170 9.07 1.89 -11.07
CA CYS A 170 10.09 2.91 -11.30
C CYS A 170 9.52 4.34 -11.27
N ARG A 171 8.26 4.55 -11.69
CA ARG A 171 7.46 5.79 -11.44
C ARG A 171 8.09 7.12 -11.91
N SER A 172 9.03 7.08 -12.84
CA SER A 172 9.56 8.27 -13.52
C SER A 172 9.25 8.16 -15.01
N SER A 173 8.93 9.28 -15.64
CA SER A 173 8.71 9.35 -17.10
C SER A 173 9.97 8.98 -17.90
N SER A 174 11.13 9.06 -17.26
CA SER A 174 12.41 8.67 -17.85
C SER A 174 12.78 7.20 -17.65
N CYS A 175 11.95 6.42 -16.94
CA CYS A 175 12.22 5.00 -16.70
C CYS A 175 12.29 4.24 -18.02
N LYS A 176 13.28 3.36 -18.12
CA LYS A 176 13.42 2.39 -19.21
C LYS A 176 13.78 1.03 -18.65
N ILE A 177 13.28 -0.03 -19.25
CA ILE A 177 13.76 -1.39 -18.97
C ILE A 177 15.24 -1.45 -19.30
N LYS A 178 16.06 -1.78 -18.31
CA LYS A 178 17.51 -1.93 -18.44
C LYS A 178 17.94 -3.37 -18.46
N HIS A 179 17.23 -4.24 -17.72
CA HIS A 179 17.62 -5.64 -17.61
C HIS A 179 16.39 -6.52 -17.39
N VAL A 180 16.39 -7.69 -18.02
CA VAL A 180 15.41 -8.74 -17.78
C VAL A 180 16.13 -10.08 -17.76
N THR A 181 15.83 -10.92 -16.78
CA THR A 181 16.52 -12.19 -16.57
C THR A 181 15.58 -13.21 -15.94
N THR A 182 15.91 -14.49 -16.10
CA THR A 182 15.22 -15.62 -15.46
C THR A 182 16.06 -16.25 -14.34
N ALA A 183 17.20 -15.66 -14.00
CA ALA A 183 18.04 -16.16 -12.92
C ALA A 183 17.26 -16.22 -11.60
N LYS A 184 17.63 -17.13 -10.69
CA LYS A 184 16.93 -17.29 -9.41
C LYS A 184 17.12 -16.11 -8.47
N CYS A 185 18.31 -15.52 -8.48
CA CYS A 185 18.73 -14.46 -7.58
C CYS A 185 19.31 -13.29 -8.35
N HIS A 186 19.01 -12.09 -7.87
CA HIS A 186 19.39 -10.84 -8.51
C HIS A 186 19.87 -9.85 -7.49
N ALA A 187 20.76 -8.98 -7.91
CA ALA A 187 21.29 -7.89 -7.12
C ALA A 187 21.47 -6.64 -7.98
N TYR A 188 21.42 -5.49 -7.33
CA TYR A 188 21.61 -4.19 -7.94
C TYR A 188 22.54 -3.35 -7.06
N ALA A 189 23.59 -2.84 -7.68
CA ALA A 189 24.57 -1.97 -7.07
C ALA A 189 24.59 -0.63 -7.80
N MET A 190 24.80 0.43 -7.05
CA MET A 190 24.92 1.79 -7.56
C MET A 190 26.20 2.44 -7.05
N ALA A 191 26.86 3.21 -7.90
CA ALA A 191 27.99 4.06 -7.51
C ALA A 191 27.53 5.46 -7.13
N ASN A 192 28.41 6.22 -6.49
CA ASN A 192 28.15 7.62 -6.15
C ASN A 192 27.95 8.55 -7.37
N ASN A 193 28.45 8.16 -8.55
CA ASN A 193 28.21 8.85 -9.82
C ASN A 193 26.93 8.37 -10.54
N ASN A 194 26.03 7.66 -9.83
CA ASN A 194 24.80 7.06 -10.36
C ASN A 194 25.00 5.99 -11.44
N SER A 195 26.21 5.48 -11.64
CA SER A 195 26.44 4.30 -12.46
C SER A 195 25.81 3.06 -11.80
N GLN A 196 25.36 2.11 -12.61
CA GLN A 196 24.39 1.08 -12.23
C GLN A 196 24.85 -0.29 -12.71
N TRP A 197 24.83 -1.29 -11.83
CA TRP A 197 25.26 -2.64 -12.17
C TRP A 197 24.30 -3.68 -11.60
N PHE A 198 24.08 -4.72 -12.39
CA PHE A 198 23.23 -5.84 -12.04
C PHE A 198 24.07 -7.09 -11.87
N GLY A 199 23.73 -7.88 -10.87
CA GLY A 199 24.23 -9.22 -10.70
C GLY A 199 23.08 -10.21 -10.74
N ALA A 200 23.28 -11.35 -11.39
CA ALA A 200 22.31 -12.42 -11.50
C ALA A 200 23.00 -13.76 -11.26
N SER A 201 22.40 -14.63 -10.46
CA SER A 201 22.97 -15.94 -10.10
C SER A 201 21.90 -16.90 -9.55
N ASN A 202 22.31 -18.12 -9.22
CA ASN A 202 21.50 -19.07 -8.47
C ASN A 202 21.52 -18.84 -6.95
N THR A 203 22.43 -18.00 -6.46
CA THR A 203 22.52 -17.63 -5.03
C THR A 203 22.53 -16.11 -4.85
N LYS A 204 21.95 -15.65 -3.73
CA LYS A 204 21.92 -14.23 -3.35
C LYS A 204 23.34 -13.66 -3.25
N MET A 205 24.26 -14.42 -2.65
CA MET A 205 25.65 -14.00 -2.45
C MET A 205 26.39 -13.81 -3.77
N ALA A 206 26.29 -14.76 -4.70
CA ALA A 206 26.95 -14.64 -6.00
C ALA A 206 26.34 -13.50 -6.83
N ALA A 207 25.02 -13.30 -6.80
CA ALA A 207 24.39 -12.15 -7.45
C ALA A 207 24.93 -10.83 -6.86
N SER A 208 24.99 -10.69 -5.54
CA SER A 208 25.57 -9.50 -4.89
C SER A 208 27.03 -9.30 -5.26
N ASN A 209 27.83 -10.36 -5.27
CA ASN A 209 29.27 -10.29 -5.61
C ASN A 209 29.47 -9.86 -7.06
N PHE A 210 28.65 -10.32 -8.00
CA PHE A 210 28.72 -9.84 -9.38
C PHE A 210 28.33 -8.37 -9.49
N ALA A 211 27.21 -7.95 -8.89
CA ALA A 211 26.77 -6.55 -8.93
C ALA A 211 27.83 -5.61 -8.34
N MET A 212 28.38 -5.96 -7.17
CA MET A 212 29.41 -5.15 -6.50
C MET A 212 30.77 -5.23 -7.20
N GLY A 213 31.16 -6.40 -7.73
CA GLY A 213 32.42 -6.57 -8.43
C GLY A 213 32.50 -5.73 -9.70
N TYR A 214 31.45 -5.75 -10.53
CA TYR A 214 31.39 -4.88 -11.71
C TYR A 214 31.36 -3.39 -11.35
N CYS A 215 30.66 -3.04 -10.26
CA CYS A 215 30.62 -1.68 -9.75
C CYS A 215 32.01 -1.19 -9.31
N MET A 216 32.70 -1.97 -8.48
CA MET A 216 34.02 -1.61 -7.93
C MET A 216 35.10 -1.56 -9.01
N ASN A 217 35.04 -2.46 -10.01
CA ASN A 217 35.95 -2.41 -11.16
C ASN A 217 35.81 -1.14 -12.00
N GLY A 218 34.67 -0.45 -11.90
CA GLY A 218 34.48 0.88 -12.48
C GLY A 218 35.19 2.01 -11.74
N GLY A 219 35.93 1.73 -10.66
CA GLY A 219 36.72 2.70 -9.90
C GLY A 219 35.91 3.62 -8.98
N ASN A 220 34.64 3.31 -8.73
CA ASN A 220 33.74 4.16 -7.94
C ASN A 220 33.45 3.56 -6.57
N ALA A 221 33.15 4.41 -5.60
CA ALA A 221 32.57 3.98 -4.34
C ALA A 221 31.15 3.43 -4.59
N CYS A 222 30.95 2.17 -4.24
CA CYS A 222 29.79 1.36 -4.60
C CYS A 222 28.99 0.96 -3.39
N ARG A 223 27.67 0.89 -3.55
CA ARG A 223 26.75 0.37 -2.54
C ARG A 223 25.76 -0.60 -3.17
N LEU A 224 25.46 -1.66 -2.44
CA LEU A 224 24.44 -2.64 -2.81
C LEU A 224 23.08 -2.07 -2.39
N GLU A 225 22.25 -1.78 -3.37
CA GLU A 225 20.90 -1.21 -3.16
C GLU A 225 19.86 -2.30 -2.99
N TYR A 226 20.08 -3.46 -3.62
CA TYR A 226 19.11 -4.55 -3.62
C TYR A 226 19.79 -5.90 -3.86
N SER A 227 19.28 -6.94 -3.20
CA SER A 227 19.63 -8.33 -3.49
C SER A 227 18.57 -9.30 -2.98
N GLN A 228 18.02 -10.14 -3.87
CA GLN A 228 16.87 -11.00 -3.59
C GLN A 228 16.87 -12.24 -4.49
N CYS A 229 16.31 -13.34 -3.98
CA CYS A 229 15.98 -14.53 -4.76
C CYS A 229 14.47 -14.73 -4.86
N HIS A 230 14.03 -15.46 -5.89
CA HIS A 230 12.65 -15.87 -6.09
C HIS A 230 12.55 -17.35 -6.46
#